data_AF-A0A315DS59-F1
#
_entry.id   AF-A0A315DS59-F1
#
_cell.length_a   1.000
_cell.length_b   1.000
_cell.length_c   1.000
_cell.angle_alpha   90.00
_cell.angle_beta   90.00
_cell.angle_gamma   90.00
#
_symmetry.space_group_name_H-M   'P 1'
#
loop_
_entity.id
_entity.type
_entity.pdbx_description
1 polymer ?
#
loop_
_entity_poly.entity_id
_entity_poly.type
_entity_poly.pdbx_seq_one_letter_code
_entity_poly.pdbx_strand_id
1 'polypeptide(L)'
;MRAATAAGQEPQLGYPELARLLRRAGVAQNGVNLLDAEELFRRMVFNILMNNTDDHEKNHSLLVVNPFEHGRLRLAPAYDVLPTNSGQGYQEFICGAQGRDSTLTNAMTECDSFGLSPAEAAAEVMRVIEVVGG
;
A
#
# COMPACT_ATOMS: atom_id res chain seq x y z
N MET A 1 -10.35 11.83 -8.78
CA MET A 1 -10.88 12.91 -7.92
C MET A 1 -9.72 13.56 -7.18
N ARG A 2 -9.41 14.83 -7.45
CA ARG A 2 -8.56 15.61 -6.53
C ARG A 2 -9.48 16.07 -5.39
N ALA A 3 -9.37 15.44 -4.23
CA ALA A 3 -9.93 16.04 -3.02
C ALA A 3 -9.12 17.32 -2.78
N ALA A 4 -9.80 18.46 -2.74
CA ALA A 4 -9.18 19.73 -2.42
C ALA A 4 -8.77 19.70 -0.94
N THR A 5 -7.51 19.40 -0.67
CA THR A 5 -6.93 19.59 0.66
C THR A 5 -6.65 21.08 0.86
N ALA A 6 -6.96 21.59 2.05
CA ALA A 6 -6.66 22.96 2.42
C ALA A 6 -5.17 23.28 2.21
N ALA A 7 -4.88 24.46 1.66
CA ALA A 7 -3.52 24.91 1.40
C ALA A 7 -2.69 24.92 2.70
N GLY A 8 -1.61 24.12 2.74
CA GLY A 8 -0.62 24.14 3.82
C GLY A 8 -0.34 22.79 4.50
N GLN A 9 -1.18 21.78 4.29
CA GLN A 9 -0.89 20.39 4.68
C GLN A 9 -1.29 19.50 3.50
N GLU A 10 -0.34 19.17 2.63
CA GLU A 10 -0.55 18.01 1.78
C GLU A 10 -0.74 16.80 2.72
N PRO A 11 -1.83 16.02 2.57
CA PRO A 11 -1.94 14.79 3.32
C PRO A 11 -0.72 13.97 2.96
N GLN A 12 0.11 13.61 3.95
CA GLN A 12 1.17 12.66 3.69
C GLN A 12 0.48 11.34 3.37
N LEU A 13 0.35 11.03 2.08
CA LEU A 13 -0.23 9.78 1.62
C LEU A 13 0.78 8.67 1.91
N GLY A 14 0.27 7.58 2.48
CA GLY A 14 1.01 6.36 2.73
C GLY A 14 0.19 5.13 2.35
N TYR A 15 0.86 3.99 2.43
CA TYR A 15 0.23 2.69 2.29
C TYR A 15 -0.95 2.52 3.27
N PRO A 16 -0.84 2.88 4.58
CA PRO A 16 -1.96 2.75 5.51
C PRO A 16 -3.19 3.57 5.11
N GLU A 17 -3.01 4.81 4.65
CA GLU A 17 -4.10 5.69 4.21
C GLU A 17 -4.81 5.14 2.98
N LEU A 18 -4.04 4.63 2.02
CA LEU A 18 -4.57 4.04 0.80
C LEU A 18 -5.31 2.73 1.09
N ALA A 19 -4.81 1.91 2.01
CA ALA A 19 -5.48 0.70 2.46
C ALA A 19 -6.81 1.00 3.16
N ARG A 20 -6.86 2.01 4.04
CA ARG A 20 -8.11 2.47 4.66
C ARG A 20 -9.11 2.99 3.61
N LEU A 21 -8.65 3.67 2.57
CA LEU A 21 -9.48 4.09 1.44
C LEU A 21 -10.06 2.89 0.68
N LEU A 22 -9.23 1.89 0.34
CA LEU A 22 -9.68 0.65 -0.31
C LEU A 22 -10.73 -0.05 0.53
N ARG A 23 -10.49 -0.20 1.84
CA ARG A 23 -11.43 -0.87 2.74
C ARG A 23 -12.77 -0.14 2.85
N ARG A 24 -12.77 1.20 2.89
CA ARG A 24 -14.01 1.98 3.04
C ARG A 24 -14.81 2.13 1.73
N ALA A 25 -14.12 2.29 0.61
CA ALA A 25 -14.73 2.72 -0.66
C ALA A 25 -14.55 1.71 -1.80
N GLY A 26 -13.86 0.61 -1.54
CA GLY A 26 -13.67 -0.49 -2.47
C GLY A 26 -14.89 -1.36 -2.65
N VAL A 27 -14.81 -2.30 -3.59
CA VAL A 27 -15.84 -3.31 -3.84
C VAL A 27 -15.94 -4.25 -2.63
N ALA A 28 -17.03 -4.18 -1.87
CA ALA A 28 -17.20 -4.97 -0.63
C ALA A 28 -17.66 -6.42 -0.90
N GLN A 29 -18.21 -6.68 -2.08
CA GLN A 29 -18.71 -7.99 -2.48
C GLN A 29 -17.59 -9.02 -2.37
N ASN A 30 -17.87 -10.14 -1.68
CA ASN A 30 -16.91 -11.23 -1.43
C ASN A 30 -15.58 -10.78 -0.79
N GLY A 31 -15.56 -9.65 -0.08
CA GLY A 31 -14.36 -9.14 0.59
C GLY A 31 -13.28 -8.62 -0.36
N VAL A 32 -13.62 -8.26 -1.60
CA VAL A 32 -12.65 -7.78 -2.61
C VAL A 32 -11.86 -6.57 -2.13
N ASN A 33 -12.47 -5.65 -1.39
CA ASN A 33 -11.82 -4.50 -0.77
C ASN A 33 -10.75 -4.88 0.27
N LEU A 34 -10.93 -6.00 0.97
CA LEU A 34 -9.94 -6.54 1.91
C LEU A 34 -8.80 -7.20 1.16
N LEU A 35 -9.10 -7.96 0.10
CA LEU A 35 -8.09 -8.58 -0.77
C LEU A 35 -7.22 -7.54 -1.48
N ASP A 36 -7.83 -6.45 -1.97
CA ASP A 36 -7.10 -5.34 -2.57
C ASP A 36 -6.21 -4.62 -1.53
N ALA A 37 -6.64 -4.51 -0.27
CA ALA A 37 -5.82 -3.94 0.81
C ALA A 37 -4.67 -4.87 1.22
N GLU A 38 -4.89 -6.18 1.30
CA GLU A 38 -3.85 -7.18 1.56
C GLU A 38 -2.80 -7.21 0.43
N GLU A 39 -3.24 -7.14 -0.84
CA GLU A 39 -2.34 -7.01 -1.98
C GLU A 39 -1.49 -5.73 -1.89
N LEU A 40 -2.07 -4.62 -1.45
CA LEU A 40 -1.33 -3.39 -1.22
C LEU A 40 -0.27 -3.55 -0.11
N PHE A 41 -0.57 -4.31 0.95
CA PHE A 41 0.41 -4.65 1.99
C PHE A 41 1.59 -5.46 1.40
N ARG A 42 1.29 -6.47 0.58
CA ARG A 42 2.33 -7.26 -0.10
C ARG A 42 3.23 -6.40 -1.00
N ARG A 43 2.68 -5.39 -1.69
CA ARG A 43 3.46 -4.44 -2.51
C ARG A 43 4.41 -3.59 -1.68
N MET A 44 3.95 -3.08 -0.54
CA MET A 44 4.79 -2.34 0.40
C MET A 44 5.98 -3.18 0.87
N VAL A 45 5.71 -4.42 1.29
CA VAL A 45 6.75 -5.35 1.74
C VAL A 45 7.73 -5.66 0.61
N PHE A 46 7.23 -5.90 -0.60
CA PHE A 46 8.06 -6.15 -1.78
C PHE A 46 8.98 -4.96 -2.08
N ASN A 47 8.45 -3.73 -2.08
CA ASN A 47 9.24 -2.53 -2.33
C ASN A 47 10.32 -2.30 -1.27
N ILE A 48 10.03 -2.60 0.00
CA ILE A 48 11.02 -2.59 1.09
C ILE A 48 12.12 -3.62 0.83
N LEU A 49 11.76 -4.87 0.52
CA LEU A 49 12.70 -5.97 0.31
C LEU A 49 13.60 -5.78 -0.92
N MET A 50 13.04 -5.22 -2.00
CA MET A 50 13.77 -4.94 -3.24
C MET A 50 14.51 -3.60 -3.22
N ASN A 51 14.41 -2.84 -2.13
CA ASN A 51 14.96 -1.48 -2.02
C ASN A 51 14.49 -0.59 -3.19
N ASN A 52 13.22 -0.75 -3.59
CA ASN A 52 12.56 0.12 -4.55
C ASN A 52 12.07 1.37 -3.82
N THR A 53 12.92 2.39 -3.73
CA THR A 53 12.65 3.59 -2.93
C THR A 53 11.89 4.66 -3.68
N ASP A 54 11.82 4.58 -5.02
CA ASP A 54 11.11 5.52 -5.91
C ASP A 54 9.60 5.23 -5.99
N ASP A 55 9.09 4.44 -5.05
CA ASP A 55 7.68 4.11 -4.96
C ASP A 55 6.90 5.28 -4.33
N HIS A 56 6.45 6.20 -5.18
CA HIS A 56 5.67 7.37 -4.78
C HIS A 56 4.16 7.21 -5.06
N GLU A 57 3.34 8.16 -4.62
CA GLU A 57 1.88 8.08 -4.67
C GLU A 57 1.30 7.85 -6.08
N LYS A 58 2.03 8.22 -7.14
CA LYS A 58 1.60 8.01 -8.54
C LYS A 58 1.79 6.58 -9.03
N ASN A 59 2.57 5.76 -8.34
CA ASN A 59 2.76 4.33 -8.66
C ASN A 59 1.59 3.48 -8.15
N HIS A 60 0.70 4.09 -7.35
CA HIS A 60 -0.49 3.44 -6.80
C HIS A 60 -1.77 4.02 -7.39
N SER A 61 -2.27 3.41 -8.46
CA SER A 61 -3.57 3.79 -9.05
C SER A 61 -4.74 3.00 -8.47
N LEU A 62 -5.87 3.70 -8.28
CA LEU A 62 -7.16 3.10 -8.00
C LEU A 62 -8.10 3.25 -9.19
N LEU A 63 -8.71 2.16 -9.62
CA LEU A 63 -9.69 2.12 -10.69
C LEU A 63 -11.09 2.38 -10.13
N VAL A 64 -11.87 3.23 -10.79
CA VAL A 64 -13.30 3.39 -10.48
C VAL A 64 -14.10 2.37 -11.29
N VAL A 65 -14.68 1.39 -10.60
CA VAL A 65 -15.61 0.44 -11.21
C VAL A 65 -17.05 0.94 -11.06
N ASN A 66 -17.87 0.68 -12.08
CA ASN A 66 -19.26 1.12 -12.18
C ASN A 66 -19.44 2.61 -11.83
N PRO A 67 -18.84 3.53 -12.62
CA PRO A 67 -18.82 4.96 -12.31
C PRO A 67 -20.22 5.59 -12.19
N PHE A 68 -21.23 4.97 -12.82
CA PHE A 68 -22.62 5.42 -12.76
C PHE A 68 -23.42 4.80 -11.59
N GLU A 69 -22.83 3.89 -10.82
CA GLU A 69 -23.46 3.20 -9.68
C GLU A 69 -22.63 3.37 -8.39
N HIS A 70 -22.47 4.62 -7.95
CA HIS A 70 -21.75 4.99 -6.72
C HIS A 70 -20.23 4.76 -6.74
N GLY A 71 -19.64 4.44 -7.90
CA GLY A 71 -18.20 4.47 -8.17
C GLY A 71 -17.35 3.79 -7.09
N ARG A 72 -17.25 2.45 -7.12
CA ARG A 72 -16.43 1.69 -6.18
C ARG A 72 -14.97 1.65 -6.65
N LEU A 73 -14.05 1.52 -5.70
CA LEU A 73 -12.62 1.47 -6.00
C LEU A 73 -12.13 0.03 -6.13
N ARG A 74 -11.15 -0.17 -7.02
CA ARG A 74 -10.33 -1.37 -7.12
C ARG A 74 -8.87 -0.99 -7.18
N LEU A 75 -8.00 -1.75 -6.55
CA LEU A 75 -6.57 -1.58 -6.72
C LEU A 75 -6.18 -1.94 -8.16
N ALA A 76 -5.48 -1.04 -8.87
CA ALA A 76 -4.94 -1.35 -10.18
C ALA A 76 -3.85 -2.43 -10.08
N PRO A 77 -3.57 -3.21 -11.15
CA PRO A 77 -2.37 -4.04 -11.21
C PRO A 77 -1.11 -3.24 -10.85
N ALA A 78 -0.12 -3.88 -10.24
CA ALA A 78 1.15 -3.21 -9.95
C ALA A 78 1.84 -2.82 -11.27
N TYR A 79 2.44 -1.63 -11.30
CA TYR A 79 3.26 -1.14 -12.40
C TYR A 79 4.44 -0.35 -11.82
N ASP A 80 5.47 -0.14 -12.64
CA ASP A 80 6.68 0.60 -12.27
C ASP A 80 7.41 0.05 -11.02
N VAL A 81 7.56 -1.27 -10.99
CA VAL A 81 8.26 -1.99 -9.92
C VAL A 81 9.69 -2.24 -10.38
N LEU A 82 10.58 -1.30 -10.10
CA LEU A 82 11.99 -1.37 -10.50
C LEU A 82 12.90 -1.27 -9.27
N PRO A 83 13.91 -2.15 -9.12
CA PRO A 83 14.90 -1.98 -8.07
C PRO A 83 15.70 -0.70 -8.31
N THR A 84 15.57 0.29 -7.42
CA THR A 84 16.31 1.55 -7.55
C THR A 84 17.70 1.47 -6.90
N ASN A 85 17.88 0.54 -5.94
CA ASN A 85 19.11 0.33 -5.15
C ASN A 85 19.78 1.64 -4.69
N SER A 86 18.98 2.60 -4.23
CA SER A 86 19.45 3.94 -3.85
C SER A 86 20.27 3.95 -2.56
N GLY A 87 20.11 2.92 -1.72
CA GLY A 87 20.79 2.80 -0.43
C GLY A 87 20.35 3.84 0.61
N GLN A 88 19.23 4.54 0.38
CA GLN A 88 18.80 5.66 1.22
C GLN A 88 18.16 5.24 2.55
N GLY A 89 17.60 4.03 2.64
CA GLY A 89 16.95 3.54 3.86
C GLY A 89 15.54 4.10 4.12
N TYR A 90 15.03 4.93 3.21
CA TYR A 90 13.70 5.52 3.27
C TYR A 90 12.92 5.25 1.98
N GLN A 91 11.62 5.00 2.12
CA GLN A 91 10.65 4.92 1.03
C GLN A 91 10.12 6.32 0.69
N GLU A 92 9.72 6.57 -0.55
CA GLU A 92 8.97 7.79 -0.87
C GLU A 92 7.54 7.77 -0.31
N PHE A 93 6.92 6.59 -0.22
CA PHE A 93 5.63 6.39 0.42
C PHE A 93 5.75 6.03 1.92
N ILE A 94 4.84 6.54 2.75
CA ILE A 94 4.79 6.17 4.17
C ILE A 94 4.42 4.69 4.32
N CYS A 95 5.21 3.98 5.12
CA CYS A 95 5.07 2.54 5.34
C CYS A 95 4.38 2.18 6.65
N GLY A 96 4.40 3.08 7.65
CA GLY A 96 3.81 2.83 8.96
C GLY A 96 4.09 3.97 9.95
N ALA A 97 4.02 3.66 11.24
CA ALA A 97 4.09 4.63 12.33
C ALA A 97 5.45 5.36 12.44
N GLN A 98 6.53 4.79 11.87
CA GLN A 98 7.82 5.47 11.73
C GLN A 98 7.95 6.23 10.39
N GLY A 99 6.83 6.51 9.73
CA GLY A 99 6.78 7.24 8.48
C GLY A 99 7.41 6.43 7.35
N ARG A 100 8.47 6.99 6.76
CA ARG A 100 9.13 6.49 5.55
C ARG A 100 10.25 5.48 5.82
N ASP A 101 10.53 5.12 7.08
CA ASP A 101 11.57 4.15 7.41
C ASP A 101 11.35 2.83 6.65
N SER A 102 12.29 2.48 5.76
CA SER A 102 12.19 1.33 4.86
C SER A 102 12.52 0.02 5.57
N THR A 103 11.70 -0.36 6.55
CA THR A 103 11.92 -1.57 7.35
C THR A 103 10.65 -2.40 7.47
N LEU A 104 10.80 -3.72 7.52
CA LEU A 104 9.68 -4.62 7.81
C LEU A 104 9.07 -4.34 9.20
N THR A 105 9.90 -3.94 10.17
CA THR A 105 9.42 -3.52 11.48
C THR A 105 8.44 -2.36 11.37
N ASN A 106 8.75 -1.33 10.58
CA ASN A 106 7.85 -0.20 10.35
C ASN A 106 6.58 -0.62 9.62
N ALA A 107 6.71 -1.40 8.54
CA ALA A 107 5.56 -1.94 7.80
C ALA A 107 4.54 -2.68 8.69
N MET A 108 5.03 -3.39 9.72
CA MET A 108 4.18 -4.15 10.65
C MET A 108 3.41 -3.28 11.65
N THR A 109 3.82 -2.03 11.89
CA THR A 109 3.24 -1.17 12.93
C THR A 109 1.80 -0.74 12.67
N GLU A 110 1.38 -0.69 11.39
CA GLU A 110 0.03 -0.30 10.96
C GLU A 110 -0.64 -1.38 10.10
N CYS A 111 -0.29 -2.65 10.31
CA CYS A 111 -0.86 -3.78 9.55
C CYS A 111 -2.40 -3.88 9.63
N ASP A 112 -2.99 -3.39 10.72
CA ASP A 112 -4.43 -3.31 10.94
C ASP A 112 -5.17 -2.41 9.93
N SER A 113 -4.46 -1.43 9.37
CA SER A 113 -4.96 -0.52 8.34
C SER A 113 -5.27 -1.25 7.04
N PHE A 114 -4.56 -2.34 6.78
CA PHE A 114 -4.77 -3.27 5.66
C PHE A 114 -5.83 -4.33 5.96
N GLY A 115 -6.38 -4.36 7.18
CA GLY A 115 -7.35 -5.36 7.60
C GLY A 115 -6.72 -6.67 8.07
N LEU A 116 -5.41 -6.66 8.37
CA LEU A 116 -4.65 -7.82 8.81
C LEU A 116 -4.41 -7.76 10.32
N SER A 117 -4.48 -8.91 10.98
CA SER A 117 -3.87 -9.10 12.30
C SER A 117 -2.34 -9.18 12.18
N PRO A 118 -1.59 -8.99 13.28
CA PRO A 118 -0.14 -9.15 13.26
C PRO A 118 0.33 -10.53 12.76
N ALA A 119 -0.44 -11.60 13.04
CA ALA A 119 -0.12 -12.94 12.58
C ALA A 119 -0.33 -13.11 11.07
N GLU A 120 -1.41 -12.57 10.52
CA GLU A 120 -1.69 -12.59 9.07
C GLU A 120 -0.66 -11.75 8.31
N ALA A 121 -0.36 -10.55 8.80
CA ALA A 121 0.66 -9.68 8.21
C ALA A 121 2.05 -10.33 8.22
N ALA A 122 2.44 -11.01 9.30
CA ALA A 122 3.68 -11.76 9.35
C ALA A 122 3.70 -12.91 8.32
N ALA A 123 2.56 -13.58 8.10
CA ALA A 123 2.45 -14.61 7.08
C ALA A 123 2.57 -14.03 5.66
N GLU A 124 2.01 -12.85 5.39
CA GLU A 124 2.21 -12.14 4.11
C GLU A 124 3.68 -11.76 3.90
N VAL A 125 4.36 -11.26 4.94
CA VAL A 125 5.80 -10.95 4.86
C VAL A 125 6.60 -12.18 4.45
N MET A 126 6.34 -13.34 5.07
CA MET A 126 7.01 -14.59 4.71
C MET A 126 6.73 -15.01 3.26
N ARG A 127 5.49 -14.88 2.78
CA ARG A 127 5.14 -15.16 1.38
C ARG A 127 5.94 -14.29 0.41
N VAL A 128 6.09 -12.99 0.71
CA VAL A 128 6.87 -12.10 -0.15
C VAL A 128 8.36 -12.43 -0.11
N ILE A 129 8.91 -12.77 1.07
CA ILE A 129 10.30 -13.21 1.21
C ILE A 129 10.58 -14.45 0.35
N GLU A 130 9.68 -15.43 0.35
CA GLU A 130 9.82 -16.64 -0.48
C GLU A 130 9.89 -16.32 -1.98
N VAL A 131 9.11 -15.33 -2.44
CA VAL A 131 9.12 -14.89 -3.84
C VAL A 131 10.39 -14.12 -4.20
N VAL A 132 10.91 -13.28 -3.30
CA VAL A 132 12.11 -12.47 -3.54
C VAL A 132 13.40 -13.30 -3.46
N GLY A 133 13.45 -14.30 -2.59
CA GLY A 133 14.63 -15.14 -2.39
C GLY A 133 14.78 -16.33 -3.35
N GLY A 134 13.80 -16.52 -4.26
CA GLY A 134 13.75 -17.62 -5.23
C GLY A 134 14.44 -17.35 -6.55
#